data_AF-A0A1V3WYD2-F1
#
_entry.id   AF-A0A1V3WYD2-F1
#
_cell.length_a   1.000
_cell.length_b   1.000
_cell.length_c   1.000
_cell.angle_alpha   90.00
_cell.angle_beta   90.00
_cell.angle_gamma   90.00
#
_symmetry.space_group_name_H-M   'P 1'
#
loop_
_entity.id
_entity.type
_entity.pdbx_description
1 polymer ?
#
loop_
_entity_poly.entity_id
_entity_poly.type
_entity_poly.pdbx_seq_one_letter_code
_entity_poly.pdbx_strand_id
1 'polypeptide(L)'
;MLSGAPAAHADQPAFVVNPISHVDTLIGTGTGGETVGEINNFPGASVPFGMVQYSPDTTDTYAGYDHDNERSTGFSMTHASVGCAAFGDISMLPTTAPIGPRPWDDWEEIAHDGTEVGVPGYYTVRFPATGVTAELTATTRTGVGRFSYPANGQPALFHVRSGASLGATMPRPSRSARTTARSPDRRPPADSAARTTPTRCTSP
;
A
#
# COMPACT_ATOMS: atom_id res chain seq x y z
N MET A 1 11.33 6.54 54.24
CA MET A 1 10.97 5.31 53.50
C MET A 1 9.56 5.48 52.97
N LEU A 2 9.38 5.70 51.68
CA LEU A 2 8.05 5.76 51.07
C LEU A 2 7.68 4.34 50.64
N SER A 3 6.92 3.63 51.47
CA SER A 3 6.38 2.31 51.16
C SER A 3 4.88 2.45 50.91
N GLY A 4 4.51 2.74 49.68
CA GLY A 4 3.14 2.60 49.20
C GLY A 4 3.15 1.48 48.16
N ALA A 5 2.51 0.35 48.46
CA ALA A 5 2.26 -0.66 47.45
C ALA A 5 1.42 -0.03 46.33
N PRO A 6 1.71 -0.29 45.03
CA PRO A 6 0.85 0.19 43.96
C PRO A 6 -0.55 -0.37 44.20
N ALA A 7 -1.55 0.51 44.29
CA ALA A 7 -2.93 0.08 44.33
C ALA A 7 -3.20 -0.73 43.05
N ALA A 8 -3.47 -2.02 43.21
CA ALA A 8 -3.98 -2.82 42.11
C ALA A 8 -5.29 -2.17 41.65
N HIS A 9 -5.37 -1.82 40.36
CA HIS A 9 -6.59 -1.29 39.78
C HIS A 9 -7.69 -2.34 39.98
N ALA A 10 -8.65 -2.04 40.86
CA ALA A 10 -9.65 -2.99 41.35
C ALA A 10 -10.78 -3.26 40.35
N ASP A 11 -10.87 -2.47 39.27
CA ASP A 11 -11.77 -2.75 38.15
C ASP A 11 -10.99 -3.48 37.06
N GLN A 12 -11.24 -4.79 36.93
CA GLN A 12 -10.91 -5.50 35.71
C GLN A 12 -11.69 -4.83 34.57
N PRO A 13 -11.03 -4.37 33.50
CA PRO A 13 -11.73 -3.75 32.38
C PRO A 13 -12.73 -4.75 31.81
N ALA A 14 -13.98 -4.32 31.64
CA ALA A 14 -14.99 -5.14 31.02
C ALA A 14 -14.59 -5.42 29.57
N PHE A 15 -14.50 -6.71 29.20
CA PHE A 15 -14.21 -7.09 27.82
C PHE A 15 -15.39 -6.73 26.91
N VAL A 16 -15.09 -6.23 25.72
CA VAL A 16 -16.08 -6.00 24.67
C VAL A 16 -16.58 -7.33 24.12
N VAL A 17 -17.89 -7.43 23.87
CA VAL A 17 -18.55 -8.67 23.38
C VAL A 17 -18.08 -9.03 21.97
N ASN A 18 -17.79 -8.02 21.14
CA ASN A 18 -17.28 -8.20 19.79
C ASN A 18 -16.07 -7.27 19.56
N PRO A 19 -14.83 -7.73 19.80
CA PRO A 19 -13.65 -6.89 19.58
C PRO A 19 -13.43 -6.55 18.10
N ILE A 20 -13.96 -7.36 17.18
CA ILE A 20 -13.74 -7.19 15.73
C ILE A 20 -14.41 -5.91 15.23
N SER A 21 -15.53 -5.49 15.82
CA SER A 21 -16.22 -4.24 15.42
C SER A 21 -15.44 -2.96 15.74
N HIS A 22 -14.34 -3.06 16.47
CA HIS A 22 -13.45 -1.94 16.78
C HIS A 22 -12.19 -1.90 15.91
N VAL A 23 -12.04 -2.85 14.99
CA VAL A 23 -10.88 -2.91 14.10
C VAL A 23 -11.19 -2.20 12.80
N ASP A 24 -10.41 -1.17 12.51
CA ASP A 24 -10.35 -0.48 11.23
C ASP A 24 -8.98 -0.76 10.61
N THR A 25 -8.95 -1.42 9.46
CA THR A 25 -7.70 -1.82 8.80
C THR A 25 -7.04 -0.68 8.02
N LEU A 26 -7.73 0.45 7.84
CA LEU A 26 -7.15 1.67 7.25
C LEU A 26 -6.23 2.40 8.24
N ILE A 27 -6.32 2.11 9.54
CA ILE A 27 -5.43 2.73 10.53
C ILE A 27 -3.99 2.23 10.32
N GLY A 28 -3.06 3.19 10.18
CA GLY A 28 -1.63 2.91 10.03
C GLY A 28 -1.18 2.58 8.61
N THR A 29 -2.03 2.81 7.60
CA THR A 29 -1.63 2.79 6.20
C THR A 29 -0.87 4.08 5.85
N GLY A 30 0.21 3.98 5.07
CA GLY A 30 1.05 5.14 4.71
C GLY A 30 1.92 5.67 5.86
N THR A 31 1.89 6.99 6.07
CA THR A 31 2.78 7.71 7.01
C THR A 31 2.04 8.26 8.24
N GLY A 32 2.65 8.12 9.42
CA GLY A 32 2.25 8.81 10.64
C GLY A 32 2.87 10.21 10.77
N GLY A 33 3.34 10.80 9.67
CA GLY A 33 3.96 12.12 9.60
C GLY A 33 5.45 12.11 9.98
N GLU A 34 6.03 13.30 10.16
CA GLU A 34 7.49 13.46 10.35
C GLU A 34 8.03 12.77 11.62
N THR A 35 7.21 12.67 12.67
CA THR A 35 7.64 12.13 13.97
C THR A 35 7.52 10.61 14.04
N VAL A 36 6.41 10.06 13.55
CA VAL A 36 6.16 8.61 13.59
C VAL A 36 6.81 7.92 12.38
N GLY A 37 6.97 8.65 11.29
CA GLY A 37 7.46 8.11 10.02
C GLY A 37 6.45 7.16 9.40
N GLU A 38 6.96 6.34 8.50
CA GLU A 38 6.18 5.35 7.77
C GLU A 38 5.76 4.17 8.67
N ILE A 39 4.45 3.90 8.72
CA ILE A 39 3.89 2.69 9.37
C ILE A 39 3.63 1.62 8.31
N ASN A 40 3.05 2.06 7.19
CA ASN A 40 2.96 1.26 5.97
C ASN A 40 2.25 -0.09 6.17
N ASN A 41 1.16 -0.07 6.95
CA ASN A 41 0.25 -1.20 7.00
C ASN A 41 -0.57 -1.28 5.70
N PHE A 42 -1.23 -2.42 5.47
CA PHE A 42 -2.11 -2.63 4.32
C PHE A 42 -3.55 -2.89 4.80
N PRO A 43 -4.58 -2.32 4.14
CA PRO A 43 -5.96 -2.44 4.60
C PRO A 43 -6.69 -3.68 4.08
N GLY A 44 -6.03 -4.45 3.19
CA GLY A 44 -6.60 -5.59 2.50
C GLY A 44 -7.07 -6.75 3.37
N ALA A 45 -7.90 -7.59 2.78
CA ALA A 45 -8.45 -8.76 3.44
C ALA A 45 -7.37 -9.83 3.68
N SER A 46 -7.29 -10.29 4.92
CA SER A 46 -6.43 -11.40 5.34
C SER A 46 -7.05 -12.14 6.52
N VAL A 47 -6.72 -13.42 6.65
CA VAL A 47 -6.96 -14.19 7.88
C VAL A 47 -5.68 -14.18 8.73
N PRO A 48 -5.76 -14.42 10.05
CA PRO A 48 -4.55 -14.51 10.88
C PRO A 48 -3.53 -15.50 10.29
N PHE A 49 -2.31 -15.01 10.04
CA PHE A 49 -1.21 -15.78 9.43
C PHE A 49 -1.54 -16.36 8.04
N GLY A 50 -2.48 -15.76 7.32
CA GLY A 50 -2.79 -16.11 5.94
C GLY A 50 -1.61 -15.84 5.02
N MET A 51 -1.44 -16.68 4.00
CA MET A 51 -0.48 -16.51 2.92
C MET A 51 -0.92 -15.45 1.91
N VAL A 52 -2.24 -15.22 1.80
CA VAL A 52 -2.83 -14.18 0.96
C VAL A 52 -3.20 -12.98 1.83
N GLN A 53 -2.76 -11.80 1.40
CA GLN A 53 -3.13 -10.50 1.94
C GLN A 53 -3.65 -9.68 0.76
N TYR A 54 -4.93 -9.83 0.41
CA TYR A 54 -5.47 -9.22 -0.81
C TYR A 54 -5.81 -7.76 -0.56
N SER A 55 -4.98 -6.84 -1.04
CA SER A 55 -5.04 -5.41 -0.73
C SER A 55 -4.93 -4.54 -1.98
N PRO A 56 -5.44 -3.29 -1.94
CA PRO A 56 -5.09 -2.26 -2.91
C PRO A 56 -3.59 -1.93 -2.89
N ASP A 57 -3.10 -1.46 -4.04
CA ASP A 57 -1.77 -0.89 -4.25
C ASP A 57 -1.88 0.56 -4.74
N THR A 58 -1.07 1.47 -4.21
CA THR A 58 -0.93 2.88 -4.62
C THR A 58 0.44 3.15 -5.24
N THR A 59 0.54 4.17 -6.09
CA THR A 59 1.82 4.51 -6.76
C THR A 59 2.89 4.91 -5.74
N ASP A 60 4.14 4.59 -6.03
CA ASP A 60 5.32 5.02 -5.23
C ASP A 60 5.32 4.60 -3.74
N THR A 61 4.45 3.66 -3.35
CA THR A 61 4.38 3.12 -1.98
C THR A 61 5.01 1.73 -1.92
N TYR A 62 6.11 1.56 -1.18
CA TYR A 62 6.83 0.27 -1.19
C TYR A 62 6.10 -0.87 -0.47
N ALA A 63 5.24 -0.56 0.50
CA ALA A 63 4.49 -1.56 1.26
C ALA A 63 3.11 -1.89 0.66
N GLY A 64 2.80 -1.29 -0.48
CA GLY A 64 1.55 -1.49 -1.21
C GLY A 64 0.69 -0.24 -1.20
N TYR A 65 0.28 0.25 -0.03
CA TYR A 65 -0.82 1.21 0.06
C TYR A 65 -0.57 2.38 1.03
N ASP A 66 -0.93 3.58 0.57
CA ASP A 66 -0.97 4.83 1.34
C ASP A 66 -2.35 5.47 1.17
N HIS A 67 -3.08 5.69 2.27
CA HIS A 67 -4.43 6.24 2.26
C HIS A 67 -4.48 7.70 1.80
N ASP A 68 -3.38 8.44 1.95
CA ASP A 68 -3.29 9.81 1.45
C ASP A 68 -2.97 9.86 -0.06
N ASN A 69 -2.76 8.70 -0.70
CA ASN A 69 -2.47 8.59 -2.13
C ASN A 69 -3.66 8.05 -2.91
N GLU A 70 -4.33 8.95 -3.63
CA GLU A 70 -5.50 8.66 -4.46
C GLU A 70 -5.18 7.88 -5.74
N ARG A 71 -3.91 7.54 -6.03
CA ARG A 71 -3.51 6.88 -7.29
C ARG A 71 -3.30 5.39 -7.07
N SER A 72 -4.34 4.60 -7.31
CA SER A 72 -4.24 3.15 -7.18
C SER A 72 -3.76 2.49 -8.47
N THR A 73 -2.76 1.62 -8.34
CA THR A 73 -2.26 0.78 -9.44
C THR A 73 -3.02 -0.54 -9.57
N GLY A 74 -4.04 -0.76 -8.72
CA GLY A 74 -4.87 -1.96 -8.71
C GLY A 74 -4.79 -2.70 -7.38
N PHE A 75 -4.86 -4.02 -7.45
CA PHE A 75 -4.85 -4.91 -6.29
C PHE A 75 -3.87 -6.06 -6.49
N SER A 76 -3.21 -6.49 -5.42
CA SER A 76 -2.32 -7.65 -5.43
C SER A 76 -2.56 -8.56 -4.22
N MET A 77 -2.09 -9.80 -4.30
CA MET A 77 -2.49 -10.85 -3.35
C MET A 77 -1.53 -11.03 -2.17
N THR A 78 -0.41 -10.32 -2.15
CA THR A 78 0.66 -10.50 -1.17
C THR A 78 1.19 -9.15 -0.69
N HIS A 79 1.16 -8.93 0.63
CA HIS A 79 1.56 -7.67 1.26
C HIS A 79 2.27 -7.93 2.58
N ALA A 80 3.30 -7.14 2.87
CA ALA A 80 3.99 -7.20 4.14
C ALA A 80 4.59 -5.83 4.49
N SER A 81 4.41 -5.40 5.74
CA SER A 81 5.13 -4.25 6.31
C SER A 81 6.46 -4.72 6.88
N VAL A 82 7.52 -4.66 6.07
CA VAL A 82 8.87 -5.13 6.41
C VAL A 82 9.93 -4.03 6.31
N GLY A 83 9.52 -2.77 6.12
CA GLY A 83 10.41 -1.62 6.02
C GLY A 83 11.19 -1.50 4.69
N CYS A 84 10.80 -2.28 3.69
CA CYS A 84 11.37 -2.27 2.35
C CYS A 84 10.33 -2.76 1.33
N ALA A 85 10.58 -2.52 0.05
CA ALA A 85 9.72 -3.04 -1.00
C ALA A 85 9.81 -4.57 -1.09
N ALA A 86 8.67 -5.24 -0.92
CA ALA A 86 8.53 -6.68 -1.04
C ALA A 86 7.10 -7.01 -1.50
N PHE A 87 6.93 -8.17 -2.15
CA PHE A 87 5.63 -8.69 -2.58
C PHE A 87 4.88 -7.76 -3.56
N GLY A 88 3.54 -7.79 -3.53
CA GLY A 88 2.64 -7.12 -4.45
C GLY A 88 2.69 -7.66 -5.87
N ASP A 89 2.94 -8.96 -5.99
CA ASP A 89 3.06 -9.62 -7.28
C ASP A 89 1.70 -9.71 -7.99
N ILE A 90 1.73 -9.62 -9.32
CA ILE A 90 0.54 -9.78 -10.18
C ILE A 90 -0.52 -8.72 -9.84
N SER A 91 -0.18 -7.45 -10.09
CA SER A 91 -1.11 -6.34 -9.94
C SER A 91 -2.29 -6.47 -10.91
N MET A 92 -3.50 -6.28 -10.38
CA MET A 92 -4.78 -6.42 -11.07
C MET A 92 -5.56 -5.10 -10.99
N LEU A 93 -5.69 -4.39 -12.11
CA LEU A 93 -6.39 -3.11 -12.19
C LEU A 93 -7.71 -3.27 -12.95
N PRO A 94 -8.87 -3.23 -12.28
CA PRO A 94 -10.17 -3.17 -12.94
C PRO A 94 -10.44 -1.73 -13.40
N THR A 95 -10.79 -1.53 -14.67
CA THR A 95 -11.04 -0.19 -15.22
C THR A 95 -12.05 -0.23 -16.37
N THR A 96 -12.65 0.91 -16.67
CA THR A 96 -13.40 1.15 -17.91
C THR A 96 -12.65 2.06 -18.88
N ALA A 97 -11.49 2.59 -18.47
CA ALA A 97 -10.67 3.48 -19.27
C ALA A 97 -9.92 2.69 -20.37
N PRO A 98 -9.77 3.25 -21.58
CA PRO A 98 -8.98 2.62 -22.63
C PRO A 98 -7.52 2.42 -22.19
N ILE A 99 -6.97 1.25 -22.50
CA ILE A 99 -5.56 0.94 -22.21
C ILE A 99 -4.65 1.69 -23.17
N GLY A 100 -3.74 2.49 -22.62
CA GLY A 100 -2.78 3.28 -23.39
C GLY A 100 -1.54 2.50 -23.87
N PRO A 101 -0.59 3.16 -24.55
CA PRO A 101 0.65 2.55 -25.00
C PRO A 101 1.63 2.20 -23.87
N ARG A 102 1.38 2.68 -22.65
CA ARG A 102 2.20 2.44 -21.45
C ARG A 102 1.35 1.84 -20.32
N PRO A 103 0.76 0.65 -20.52
CA PRO A 103 -0.18 0.06 -19.59
C PRO A 103 0.39 -0.22 -18.19
N TRP A 104 1.72 -0.29 -18.07
CA TRP A 104 2.42 -0.46 -16.81
C TRP A 104 2.41 0.80 -15.92
N ASP A 105 2.17 1.98 -16.50
CA ASP A 105 2.08 3.26 -15.78
C ASP A 105 0.62 3.62 -15.42
N ASP A 106 -0.38 2.81 -15.83
CA ASP A 106 -1.80 3.13 -15.61
C ASP A 106 -2.17 3.05 -14.12
N TRP A 107 -3.03 3.95 -13.68
CA TRP A 107 -3.60 3.98 -12.35
C TRP A 107 -5.02 4.52 -12.45
N GLU A 108 -5.82 4.22 -11.44
CA GLU A 108 -7.16 4.75 -11.27
C GLU A 108 -7.25 5.54 -9.99
N GLU A 109 -8.08 6.58 -9.99
CA GLU A 109 -8.39 7.33 -8.78
C GLU A 109 -9.12 6.39 -7.81
N ILE A 110 -8.63 6.25 -6.58
CA ILE A 110 -9.27 5.47 -5.52
C ILE A 110 -9.96 6.41 -4.54
N ALA A 111 -11.22 6.11 -4.17
CA ALA A 111 -12.02 7.00 -3.34
C ALA A 111 -11.73 6.83 -1.83
N HIS A 112 -11.23 7.89 -1.19
CA HIS A 112 -11.10 8.00 0.27
C HIS A 112 -12.16 8.95 0.88
N ASP A 113 -13.32 9.06 0.24
CA ASP A 113 -14.44 9.95 0.61
C ASP A 113 -15.31 9.42 1.78
N GLY A 114 -14.73 8.59 2.64
CA GLY A 114 -15.43 7.90 3.75
C GLY A 114 -16.24 6.69 3.31
N THR A 115 -16.08 6.23 2.07
CA THR A 115 -16.82 5.09 1.52
C THR A 115 -15.98 3.84 1.28
N GLU A 116 -14.66 4.01 1.33
CA GLU A 116 -13.72 2.92 1.49
C GLU A 116 -13.92 2.30 2.87
N VAL A 117 -13.99 0.97 2.91
CA VAL A 117 -14.19 0.23 4.15
C VAL A 117 -13.18 -0.90 4.21
N GLY A 118 -12.33 -0.84 5.24
CA GLY A 118 -11.40 -1.90 5.61
C GLY A 118 -11.78 -2.52 6.94
N VAL A 119 -12.15 -3.81 6.93
CA VAL A 119 -12.42 -4.59 8.15
C VAL A 119 -11.70 -5.94 8.06
N PRO A 120 -11.49 -6.63 9.20
CA PRO A 120 -10.84 -7.95 9.18
C PRO A 120 -11.54 -8.93 8.22
N GLY A 121 -10.80 -9.38 7.19
CA GLY A 121 -11.28 -10.36 6.21
C GLY A 121 -12.13 -9.80 5.07
N TYR A 122 -12.41 -8.49 5.03
CA TYR A 122 -13.16 -7.86 3.96
C TYR A 122 -12.72 -6.42 3.70
N TYR A 123 -12.55 -6.08 2.43
CA TYR A 123 -12.20 -4.73 2.01
C TYR A 123 -13.05 -4.32 0.80
N THR A 124 -13.50 -3.07 0.75
CA THR A 124 -14.23 -2.53 -0.40
C THR A 124 -13.85 -1.09 -0.69
N VAL A 125 -13.78 -0.76 -1.97
CA VAL A 125 -13.49 0.60 -2.43
C VAL A 125 -14.10 0.87 -3.81
N ARG A 126 -14.17 2.16 -4.17
CA ARG A 126 -14.66 2.62 -5.46
C ARG A 126 -13.58 3.39 -6.22
N PHE A 127 -13.65 3.28 -7.54
CA PHE A 127 -12.91 4.11 -8.48
C PHE A 127 -13.89 5.12 -9.11
N PRO A 128 -13.97 6.37 -8.61
CA PRO A 128 -15.05 7.29 -8.95
C PRO A 128 -15.04 7.67 -10.45
N ALA A 129 -13.85 7.80 -11.05
CA ALA A 129 -13.71 8.15 -12.46
C ALA A 129 -14.26 7.07 -13.41
N THR A 130 -14.12 5.79 -13.05
CA THR A 130 -14.56 4.65 -13.89
C THR A 130 -15.88 4.04 -13.42
N GLY A 131 -16.37 4.42 -12.23
CA GLY A 131 -17.57 3.85 -11.62
C GLY A 131 -17.41 2.39 -11.19
N VAL A 132 -16.19 1.86 -11.16
CA VAL A 132 -15.91 0.48 -10.75
C VAL A 132 -15.93 0.38 -9.23
N THR A 133 -16.56 -0.66 -8.70
CA THR A 133 -16.47 -1.02 -7.27
C THR A 133 -15.73 -2.34 -7.12
N ALA A 134 -14.77 -2.39 -6.21
CA ALA A 134 -13.99 -3.57 -5.89
C ALA A 134 -14.29 -4.04 -4.46
N GLU A 135 -14.50 -5.34 -4.30
CA GLU A 135 -14.70 -6.00 -3.01
C GLU A 135 -13.75 -7.19 -2.92
N LEU A 136 -13.02 -7.29 -1.82
CA LEU A 136 -11.96 -8.27 -1.63
C LEU A 136 -12.20 -9.07 -0.36
N THR A 137 -11.96 -10.37 -0.41
CA THR A 137 -11.87 -11.24 0.76
C THR A 137 -10.75 -12.25 0.57
N ALA A 138 -10.28 -12.84 1.66
CA ALA A 138 -9.22 -13.83 1.63
C ALA A 138 -9.43 -14.93 2.67
N THR A 139 -8.96 -16.12 2.31
CA THR A 139 -8.74 -17.26 3.20
C THR A 139 -7.24 -17.44 3.40
N THR A 140 -6.82 -18.51 4.10
CA THR A 140 -5.39 -18.76 4.35
C THR A 140 -4.54 -18.82 3.07
N ARG A 141 -5.10 -19.24 1.92
CA ARG A 141 -4.31 -19.44 0.67
C ARG A 141 -5.02 -18.98 -0.60
N THR A 142 -6.20 -18.37 -0.49
CA THR A 142 -7.02 -17.98 -1.64
C THR A 142 -7.62 -16.61 -1.39
N GLY A 143 -7.46 -15.70 -2.35
CA GLY A 143 -8.17 -14.43 -2.40
C GLY A 143 -9.34 -14.52 -3.37
N VAL A 144 -10.43 -13.81 -3.07
CA VAL A 144 -11.59 -13.64 -3.95
C VAL A 144 -11.82 -12.14 -4.10
N GLY A 145 -11.80 -11.67 -5.35
CA GLY A 145 -12.12 -10.30 -5.71
C GLY A 145 -13.41 -10.27 -6.53
N ARG A 146 -14.33 -9.37 -6.18
CA ARG A 146 -15.53 -9.07 -6.96
C ARG A 146 -15.41 -7.64 -7.49
N PHE A 147 -15.49 -7.50 -8.80
CA PHE A 147 -15.40 -6.21 -9.49
C PHE A 147 -16.72 -5.92 -10.20
N SER A 148 -17.40 -4.86 -9.77
CA SER A 148 -18.67 -4.41 -10.32
C SER A 148 -18.44 -3.23 -11.25
N TYR A 149 -18.79 -3.38 -12.52
CA TYR A 149 -18.63 -2.36 -13.56
C TYR A 149 -19.95 -1.61 -13.80
N PRO A 150 -19.92 -0.33 -14.19
CA PRO A 150 -21.13 0.42 -14.48
C PRO A 150 -21.83 -0.09 -15.74
N ALA A 151 -23.16 -0.10 -15.72
CA ALA A 151 -24.00 -0.47 -16.86
C ALA A 151 -24.24 0.74 -17.81
N ASN A 152 -23.17 1.40 -18.26
CA ASN A 152 -23.22 2.63 -19.05
C ASN A 152 -22.66 2.47 -20.48
N GLY A 153 -22.44 1.23 -20.93
CA GLY A 153 -21.95 0.91 -22.27
C GLY A 153 -20.43 1.04 -22.46
N GLN A 154 -19.68 1.42 -21.41
CA GLN A 154 -18.22 1.38 -21.43
C GLN A 154 -17.71 -0.07 -21.36
N PRO A 155 -16.54 -0.37 -21.93
CA PRO A 155 -15.95 -1.70 -21.84
C PRO A 155 -15.57 -2.02 -20.39
N ALA A 156 -15.82 -3.25 -19.96
CA ALA A 156 -15.29 -3.78 -18.70
C ALA A 156 -13.90 -4.36 -18.97
N LEU A 157 -12.85 -3.71 -18.46
CA LEU A 157 -11.47 -4.12 -18.64
C LEU A 157 -10.88 -4.55 -17.29
N PHE A 158 -10.08 -5.62 -17.34
CA PHE A 158 -9.37 -6.15 -16.18
C PHE A 158 -7.91 -6.34 -16.55
N HIS A 159 -7.08 -5.37 -16.17
CA HIS A 159 -5.68 -5.33 -16.56
C HIS A 159 -4.83 -6.13 -15.57
N VAL A 160 -4.19 -7.21 -16.04
CA VAL A 160 -3.35 -8.08 -15.20
C VAL A 160 -1.88 -7.89 -15.58
N ARG A 161 -1.10 -7.35 -14.64
CA ARG A 161 0.33 -7.09 -14.80
C ARG A 161 1.13 -8.23 -14.19
N SER A 162 1.27 -9.32 -14.94
CA SER A 162 1.93 -10.54 -14.47
C SER A 162 3.40 -10.37 -14.08
N GLY A 163 4.07 -9.30 -14.53
CA GLY A 163 5.45 -8.97 -14.17
C GLY A 163 5.59 -7.82 -13.17
N ALA A 164 4.48 -7.24 -12.70
CA ALA A 164 4.52 -6.19 -11.69
C ALA A 164 4.76 -6.79 -10.30
N SER A 165 5.56 -6.09 -9.52
CA SER A 165 5.75 -6.30 -8.08
C SER A 165 6.09 -4.97 -7.42
N LEU A 166 5.74 -4.79 -6.16
CA LEU A 166 6.14 -3.59 -5.40
C LEU A 166 7.67 -3.51 -5.30
N GLY A 167 8.34 -4.67 -5.20
CA GLY A 167 9.80 -4.78 -5.20
C GLY A 167 10.51 -4.30 -6.47
N ALA A 168 9.82 -4.29 -7.61
CA ALA A 168 10.39 -3.89 -8.91
C ALA A 168 9.97 -2.49 -9.38
N THR A 169 8.87 -1.95 -8.84
CA THR A 169 8.20 -0.75 -9.38
C THR A 169 8.70 0.58 -8.79
N MET A 170 9.63 0.59 -7.82
CA MET A 170 10.15 1.87 -7.31
C MET A 170 10.86 2.67 -8.42
N PRO A 171 10.57 3.98 -8.56
CA PRO A 171 11.31 4.84 -9.47
C PRO A 171 12.80 4.73 -9.16
N ARG A 172 13.60 4.40 -10.18
CA ARG A 172 15.05 4.59 -10.06
C ARG A 172 15.23 6.07 -9.72
N PRO A 173 15.95 6.43 -8.63
CA PRO A 173 16.23 7.83 -8.37
C PRO A 173 16.82 8.41 -9.64
N SER A 174 16.24 9.52 -10.11
CA SER A 174 16.67 10.19 -11.32
C SER A 174 18.13 10.58 -11.11
N ARG A 175 19.04 9.72 -11.58
CA ARG A 175 20.43 10.08 -11.74
C ARG A 175 20.44 11.02 -12.95
N SER A 176 20.07 12.27 -12.71
CA SER A 176 20.53 13.39 -13.52
C SER A 176 22.03 13.45 -13.29
N ALA A 177 22.76 12.53 -13.94
CA ALA A 177 24.16 12.69 -14.21
C ALA A 177 24.23 13.84 -15.22
N ARG A 178 24.10 15.06 -14.70
CA ARG A 178 24.54 16.24 -15.42
C ARG A 178 26.04 16.07 -15.56
N THR A 179 26.46 15.49 -16.68
CA THR A 179 27.86 15.52 -17.13
C THR A 179 28.18 16.97 -17.48
N THR A 180 28.39 17.81 -16.47
CA THR A 180 29.23 18.99 -16.66
C THR A 180 30.64 18.46 -16.85
N ALA A 181 31.13 18.51 -18.08
CA ALA A 181 32.54 18.35 -18.37
C ALA A 181 33.32 19.29 -17.44
N ARG A 182 33.96 18.72 -16.41
CA ARG A 182 34.72 19.47 -15.43
C ARG A 182 36.08 19.76 -16.07
N SER A 183 36.28 21.02 -16.45
CA SER A 183 37.61 21.55 -16.78
C SER A 183 38.60 21.20 -15.64
N PRO A 184 39.84 20.77 -15.95
CA PRO A 184 40.72 20.11 -14.97
C PRO A 184 41.30 20.99 -13.85
N ASP A 185 40.85 22.24 -13.67
CA ASP A 185 41.63 23.23 -12.90
C ASP A 185 40.96 23.82 -11.64
N ARG A 186 40.14 23.07 -10.89
CA ARG A 186 39.70 23.51 -9.55
C ARG A 186 39.58 22.38 -8.52
N ARG A 187 40.35 22.51 -7.43
CA ARG A 187 40.27 21.67 -6.21
C ARG A 187 38.82 21.57 -5.70
N PRO A 188 38.37 20.40 -5.23
CA PRO A 188 37.02 20.25 -4.69
C PRO A 188 36.91 20.82 -3.27
N PRO A 189 35.81 21.49 -2.90
CA PRO A 189 35.46 21.69 -1.50
C PRO A 189 34.94 20.36 -0.92
N ALA A 190 35.21 20.15 0.36
CA ALA A 190 34.65 19.04 1.13
C ALA A 190 33.19 19.34 1.43
N ASP A 191 32.27 18.53 0.93
CA ASP A 191 30.90 18.54 1.44
C ASP A 191 30.32 17.13 1.49
N SER A 192 29.74 16.82 2.65
CA SER A 192 29.25 15.53 3.09
C SER A 192 27.92 15.20 2.41
N ALA A 193 27.96 14.47 1.29
CA ALA A 193 26.76 13.93 0.67
C ALA A 193 26.34 12.63 1.38
N ALA A 194 25.33 12.72 2.24
CA ALA A 194 24.60 11.57 2.76
C ALA A 194 24.05 10.75 1.58
N ARG A 195 24.61 9.55 1.40
CA ARG A 195 24.22 8.61 0.36
C ARG A 195 23.05 7.77 0.87
N THR A 196 21.81 8.18 0.58
CA THR A 196 20.65 7.30 0.69
C THR A 196 20.68 6.30 -0.47
N THR A 197 21.31 5.16 -0.20
CA THR A 197 21.22 3.97 -1.07
C THR A 197 19.82 3.39 -0.89
N PRO A 198 19.08 3.03 -1.96
CA PRO A 198 17.84 2.28 -1.80
C PRO A 198 18.17 0.92 -1.19
N THR A 199 17.70 0.68 0.02
CA THR A 199 17.84 -0.59 0.72
C THR A 199 16.95 -1.62 0.02
N ARG A 200 17.52 -2.38 -0.92
CA ARG A 200 16.92 -3.65 -1.30
C ARG A 200 16.89 -4.52 -0.05
N CYS A 201 15.74 -5.14 0.23
CA CYS A 201 15.71 -6.23 1.18
C CYS A 201 16.54 -7.38 0.62
N THR A 202 17.81 -7.42 1.01
CA THR A 202 18.64 -8.60 0.84
C THR A 202 18.14 -9.60 1.88
N SER A 203 17.58 -10.72 1.42
CA SER A 203 17.37 -11.88 2.28
C SER A 203 18.66 -12.22 3.05
N PRO A 204 18.57 -12.67 4.31
CA PRO A 204 19.73 -13.09 5.08
C PRO A 204 20.50 -14.25 4.42
#